data_AF-A0A928Q3B4-F1
#
_entry.id   AF-A0A928Q3B4-F1
#
_cell.length_a   1.000
_cell.length_b   1.000
_cell.length_c   1.000
_cell.angle_alpha   90.00
_cell.angle_beta   90.00
_cell.angle_gamma   90.00
#
_symmetry.space_group_name_H-M   'P 1'
#
loop_
_entity.id
_entity.type
_entity.pdbx_description
1 polymer ?
#
loop_
_entity_poly.entity_id
_entity_poly.type
_entity_poly.pdbx_seq_one_letter_code
_entity_poly.pdbx_strand_id
1 'polypeptide(L)'
;MSEIMNSEKLKDHTILPNKKMKTTMYVQKETYSKIDSLIQLSGGNQSRNDVIEKAIAFYFAYVTGQMSQDYLCGVFGGKMEGLIGTLATRFSKSSFRSAVELDMLTRMVASVLQISKSDYDKLRVKAIRDVKQTNGSIDILEAINEAEDS
;
A
#
# COMPACT_ATOMS: atom_id res chain seq x y z
N MET A 1 43.74 5.79 17.46
CA MET A 1 43.31 5.16 16.20
C MET A 1 43.50 3.66 16.38
N SER A 2 42.45 2.95 16.78
CA SER A 2 42.53 1.52 17.11
C SER A 2 42.69 0.71 15.84
N GLU A 3 43.74 -0.11 15.78
CA GLU A 3 43.90 -1.16 14.78
C GLU A 3 42.61 -1.97 14.67
N ILE A 4 41.99 -1.94 13.50
CA ILE A 4 40.87 -2.81 13.19
C ILE A 4 41.46 -4.22 13.13
N MET A 5 41.09 -5.04 14.12
CA MET A 5 41.57 -6.39 14.49
C MET A 5 41.66 -7.43 13.35
N ASN A 6 41.32 -7.08 12.11
CA ASN A 6 41.22 -8.00 10.98
C ASN A 6 41.74 -7.42 9.64
N SER A 7 42.44 -6.28 9.68
CA SER A 7 42.89 -5.60 8.46
C SER A 7 43.85 -6.43 7.59
N GLU A 8 44.62 -7.35 8.18
CA GLU A 8 45.50 -8.26 7.44
C GLU A 8 44.74 -9.37 6.73
N LYS A 9 43.74 -9.99 7.37
CA LYS A 9 42.95 -11.07 6.76
C LYS A 9 42.00 -10.57 5.68
N LEU A 10 41.53 -9.32 5.78
CA LEU A 10 40.70 -8.69 4.75
C LEU A 10 41.48 -8.27 3.50
N LYS A 11 42.82 -8.20 3.58
CA LYS A 11 43.72 -7.89 2.46
C LYS A 11 44.22 -9.14 1.73
N ASP A 12 43.95 -10.33 2.25
CA ASP A 12 44.33 -11.60 1.64
C ASP A 12 43.39 -11.95 0.49
N HIS A 13 43.86 -11.81 -0.75
CA HIS A 13 43.10 -12.05 -1.97
C HIS A 13 42.87 -13.55 -2.26
N THR A 14 43.48 -14.45 -1.46
CA THR A 14 43.24 -15.90 -1.56
C THR A 14 41.93 -16.33 -0.89
N ILE A 15 41.34 -15.46 -0.06
CA ILE A 15 40.07 -15.70 0.61
C ILE A 15 38.93 -15.31 -0.33
N LEU A 16 38.10 -16.29 -0.70
CA LEU A 16 36.92 -16.06 -1.54
C LEU A 16 35.93 -15.10 -0.83
N PRO A 17 35.29 -14.16 -1.56
CA PRO A 17 34.37 -13.17 -0.97
C PRO A 17 33.20 -13.77 -0.18
N ASN A 18 32.76 -14.97 -0.54
CA ASN A 18 31.62 -15.65 0.08
C ASN A 18 32.01 -16.59 1.25
N LYS A 19 33.27 -16.57 1.69
CA LYS A 19 33.74 -17.45 2.76
C LYS A 19 33.43 -16.84 4.14
N LYS A 20 32.62 -17.53 4.94
CA LYS A 20 32.33 -17.12 6.33
C LYS A 20 33.61 -17.10 7.17
N MET A 21 33.85 -16.00 7.87
CA MET A 21 34.99 -15.81 8.76
C MET A 21 34.55 -15.81 10.22
N LYS A 22 35.25 -16.57 11.08
CA LYS A 22 34.97 -16.58 12.51
C LYS A 22 35.52 -15.31 13.16
N THR A 23 34.64 -14.58 13.85
CA THR A 23 34.97 -13.41 14.66
C THR A 23 34.46 -13.63 16.08
N THR A 24 35.25 -13.27 17.09
CA THR A 24 34.83 -13.26 18.49
C THR A 24 34.54 -11.81 18.88
N MET A 25 33.37 -11.56 19.47
CA MET A 25 32.97 -10.23 19.94
C MET A 25 32.30 -10.34 21.31
N TYR A 26 32.44 -9.30 22.12
CA TYR A 26 31.71 -9.15 23.38
C TYR A 26 30.49 -8.26 23.13
N VAL A 27 29.30 -8.77 23.44
CA VAL A 27 28.04 -8.02 23.35
C VAL A 27 27.29 -8.09 24.67
N GLN A 28 26.43 -7.10 24.91
CA GLN A 28 25.65 -7.04 26.14
C GLN A 28 24.60 -8.16 26.20
N LYS A 29 24.22 -8.57 27.41
CA LYS A 29 23.17 -9.59 27.64
C LYS A 29 21.86 -9.24 26.94
N GLU A 30 21.45 -7.96 26.97
CA GLU A 30 20.23 -7.49 26.33
C GLU A 30 20.24 -7.68 24.81
N THR A 31 21.41 -7.49 24.18
CA THR A 31 21.61 -7.74 22.74
C THR A 31 21.40 -9.22 22.40
N TYR A 32 21.90 -10.14 23.24
CA TYR A 32 21.64 -11.57 23.06
C TYR A 32 20.14 -11.90 23.14
N SER A 33 19.43 -11.32 24.11
CA SER A 33 17.98 -11.50 24.21
C SER A 33 17.25 -10.99 22.97
N LYS A 34 17.64 -9.83 22.42
CA LYS A 34 17.08 -9.29 21.17
C LYS A 34 17.31 -10.21 19.98
N ILE A 35 18.52 -10.79 19.85
CA ILE A 35 18.83 -11.74 18.78
C ILE A 35 17.91 -12.97 18.86
N ASP A 36 17.77 -13.56 20.05
CA ASP A 36 16.93 -14.74 20.24
C ASP A 36 15.44 -14.44 19.97
N SER A 37 14.95 -13.27 20.38
CA SER A 37 13.60 -12.82 20.04
C SER A 37 13.38 -12.68 18.52
N LEU A 38 14.36 -12.13 17.78
CA LEU A 38 14.26 -11.98 16.33
C LEU A 38 14.21 -13.33 15.60
N ILE A 39 14.92 -14.35 16.12
CA ILE A 39 14.85 -15.72 15.60
C ILE A 39 13.45 -16.30 15.80
N GLN A 40 12.86 -16.13 16.99
CA GLN A 40 11.51 -16.59 17.29
C GLN A 40 10.47 -15.91 16.39
N LEU A 41 10.56 -14.59 16.20
CA LEU A 41 9.67 -13.82 15.33
C LEU A 41 9.77 -14.23 13.85
N SER A 42 10.95 -14.71 13.42
CA SER A 42 11.19 -15.18 12.05
C SER A 42 10.77 -16.65 11.83
N GLY A 43 10.04 -17.25 12.76
CA GLY A 43 9.59 -18.65 12.68
C GLY A 43 10.67 -19.69 13.01
N GLY A 44 11.74 -19.29 13.71
CA GLY A 44 12.75 -20.21 14.26
C GLY A 44 13.77 -20.78 13.25
N ASN A 45 13.62 -20.50 11.96
CA ASN A 45 14.45 -21.10 10.90
C ASN A 45 15.77 -20.36 10.63
N GLN A 46 16.12 -19.35 11.43
CA GLN A 46 17.32 -18.52 11.21
C GLN A 46 18.37 -18.79 12.29
N SER A 47 19.63 -18.89 11.91
CA SER A 47 20.71 -18.97 12.89
C SER A 47 21.00 -17.59 13.49
N ARG A 48 21.57 -17.56 14.70
CA ARG A 48 22.06 -16.30 15.32
C ARG A 48 23.02 -15.55 14.40
N ASN A 49 23.83 -16.27 13.64
CA ASN A 49 24.76 -15.69 12.69
C ASN A 49 24.01 -14.98 11.53
N ASP A 50 22.93 -15.56 11.01
CA ASP A 50 22.15 -14.94 9.93
C ASP A 50 21.43 -13.68 10.41
N VAL A 51 20.94 -13.67 11.65
CA VAL A 51 20.36 -12.48 12.27
C VAL A 51 21.40 -11.37 12.45
N ILE A 52 22.60 -11.72 12.91
CA ILE A 52 23.70 -10.77 13.07
C ILE A 52 24.16 -10.22 11.72
N GLU A 53 24.33 -11.06 10.70
CA GLU A 53 24.70 -10.61 9.34
C GLU A 53 23.65 -9.66 8.76
N LYS A 54 22.35 -9.96 8.92
CA LYS A 54 21.26 -9.06 8.50
C LYS A 54 21.23 -7.76 9.29
N ALA A 55 21.46 -7.80 10.60
CA ALA A 55 21.50 -6.60 11.44
C ALA A 55 22.68 -5.68 11.07
N ILE A 56 23.85 -6.26 10.77
CA ILE A 56 25.02 -5.52 10.30
C ILE A 56 24.76 -4.94 8.91
N ALA A 57 24.19 -5.72 7.99
CA ALA A 57 23.82 -5.23 6.66
C ALA A 57 22.80 -4.09 6.74
N PHE A 58 21.81 -4.20 7.63
CA PHE A 58 20.83 -3.15 7.91
C PHE A 58 21.48 -1.88 8.48
N TYR A 59 22.36 -2.01 9.48
CA TYR A 59 23.05 -0.86 10.07
C TYR A 59 24.05 -0.23 9.09
N PHE A 60 24.78 -1.04 8.31
CA PHE A 60 25.64 -0.56 7.24
C PHE A 60 24.83 0.20 6.19
N ALA A 61 23.68 -0.32 5.77
CA ALA A 61 22.78 0.37 4.85
C ALA A 61 22.17 1.65 5.46
N TYR A 62 21.89 1.67 6.77
CA TYR A 62 21.43 2.87 7.48
C TYR A 62 22.52 3.95 7.54
N VAL A 63 23.77 3.57 7.82
CA VAL A 63 24.89 4.51 7.93
C VAL A 63 25.38 4.97 6.55
N THR A 64 25.52 4.05 5.59
CA THR A 64 25.93 4.39 4.21
C THR A 64 24.80 5.02 3.41
N GLY A 65 23.56 4.71 3.76
CA GLY A 65 22.36 5.32 3.24
C GLY A 65 21.65 6.16 4.29
N GLN A 66 22.21 7.33 4.64
CA GLN A 66 21.43 8.43 5.23
C GLN A 66 20.18 8.85 4.41
N MET A 67 19.87 8.12 3.33
CA MET A 67 18.61 8.06 2.59
C MET A 67 17.95 6.67 2.75
N SER A 68 17.65 6.22 3.97
CA SER A 68 16.85 4.99 4.18
C SER A 68 15.36 5.14 3.83
N GLN A 69 15.02 6.18 3.07
CA GLN A 69 13.69 6.35 2.50
C GLN A 69 13.48 5.37 1.35
N ASP A 70 14.47 5.13 0.48
CA ASP A 70 14.26 4.38 -0.77
C ASP A 70 14.03 2.87 -0.58
N TYR A 71 14.67 2.21 0.39
CA TYR A 71 14.44 0.78 0.65
C TYR A 71 13.07 0.55 1.32
N LEU A 72 12.71 1.37 2.30
CA LEU A 72 11.38 1.34 2.92
C LEU A 72 10.31 1.74 1.90
N CYS A 73 10.50 2.82 1.13
CA CYS A 73 9.61 3.24 0.07
C CYS A 73 9.51 2.22 -1.06
N GLY A 74 10.56 1.47 -1.38
CA GLY A 74 10.52 0.42 -2.40
C GLY A 74 9.65 -0.75 -1.98
N VAL A 75 9.89 -1.30 -0.78
CA VAL A 75 9.12 -2.45 -0.27
C VAL A 75 7.68 -2.06 0.10
N PHE A 76 7.52 -0.92 0.78
CA PHE A 76 6.20 -0.40 1.15
C PHE A 76 5.42 0.10 -0.07
N GLY A 77 6.09 0.82 -0.98
CA GLY A 77 5.51 1.33 -2.23
C GLY A 77 5.05 0.20 -3.15
N GLY A 78 5.87 -0.84 -3.33
CA GLY A 78 5.46 -2.01 -4.12
C GLY A 78 4.24 -2.74 -3.52
N LYS A 79 4.16 -2.82 -2.18
CA LYS A 79 2.98 -3.38 -1.50
C LYS A 79 1.75 -2.46 -1.63
N MET A 80 1.92 -1.15 -1.50
CA MET A 80 0.84 -0.18 -1.71
C MET A 80 0.34 -0.20 -3.15
N GLU A 81 1.23 -0.26 -4.14
CA GLU A 81 0.89 -0.33 -5.55
C GLU A 81 0.12 -1.62 -5.87
N GLY A 82 0.52 -2.75 -5.31
CA GLY A 82 -0.22 -4.01 -5.42
C GLY A 82 -1.62 -3.94 -4.79
N LEU A 83 -1.76 -3.31 -3.62
CA LEU A 83 -3.05 -3.10 -2.95
C LEU A 83 -3.94 -2.15 -3.73
N ILE A 84 -3.42 -1.02 -4.20
CA ILE A 84 -4.14 -0.03 -4.99
C ILE A 84 -4.54 -0.64 -6.33
N GLY A 85 -3.66 -1.38 -7.00
CA GLY A 85 -3.98 -2.08 -8.25
C GLY A 85 -5.09 -3.11 -8.07
N THR A 86 -5.06 -3.85 -6.97
CA THR A 86 -6.13 -4.80 -6.61
C THR A 86 -7.44 -4.08 -6.30
N LEU A 87 -7.38 -2.98 -5.53
CA LEU A 87 -8.53 -2.17 -5.18
C LEU A 87 -9.14 -1.53 -6.43
N ALA A 88 -8.33 -0.92 -7.30
CA ALA A 88 -8.75 -0.33 -8.55
C ALA A 88 -9.44 -1.38 -9.44
N THR A 89 -8.87 -2.57 -9.58
CA THR A 89 -9.49 -3.67 -10.34
C THR A 89 -10.85 -4.08 -9.77
N ARG A 90 -10.94 -4.24 -8.44
CA ARG A 90 -12.19 -4.60 -7.77
C ARG A 90 -13.22 -3.47 -7.88
N PHE A 91 -12.79 -2.23 -7.71
CA PHE A 91 -13.61 -1.03 -7.83
C PHE A 91 -14.15 -0.88 -9.26
N SER A 92 -13.32 -1.03 -10.30
CA SER A 92 -13.77 -1.00 -11.70
C SER A 92 -14.81 -2.07 -11.98
N LYS A 93 -14.62 -3.31 -11.48
CA LYS A 93 -15.63 -4.38 -11.63
C LYS A 93 -16.93 -4.05 -10.89
N SER A 94 -16.84 -3.52 -9.69
CA SER A 94 -18.00 -3.13 -8.89
C SER A 94 -18.75 -1.97 -9.56
N SER A 95 -18.03 -0.93 -9.99
CA SER A 95 -18.57 0.23 -10.71
C SER A 95 -19.27 -0.19 -12.00
N PHE A 96 -18.68 -1.13 -12.76
CA PHE A 96 -19.33 -1.68 -13.96
C PHE A 96 -20.64 -2.40 -13.62
N ARG A 97 -20.64 -3.26 -12.59
CA ARG A 97 -21.88 -3.95 -12.15
C ARG A 97 -22.95 -2.94 -11.71
N SER A 98 -22.58 -1.96 -10.90
CA SER A 98 -23.50 -0.90 -10.48
C SER A 98 -24.04 -0.08 -11.67
N ALA A 99 -23.21 0.19 -12.69
CA ALA A 99 -23.66 0.88 -13.90
C ALA A 99 -24.66 0.05 -14.71
N VAL A 100 -24.47 -1.28 -14.79
CA VAL A 100 -25.44 -2.19 -15.43
C VAL A 100 -26.77 -2.20 -14.67
N GLU A 101 -26.75 -2.33 -13.34
CA GLU A 101 -27.97 -2.29 -12.52
C GLU A 101 -28.69 -0.94 -12.66
N LEU A 102 -27.94 0.17 -12.71
CA LEU A 102 -28.52 1.51 -12.87
C LEU A 102 -29.14 1.71 -14.27
N ASP A 103 -28.54 1.20 -15.34
CA ASP A 103 -29.13 1.22 -16.69
C ASP A 103 -30.43 0.41 -16.73
N MET A 104 -30.43 -0.80 -16.14
CA MET A 104 -31.62 -1.64 -16.05
C MET A 104 -32.74 -0.96 -15.26
N LEU A 105 -32.43 -0.39 -14.09
CA LEU A 105 -33.40 0.35 -13.26
C LEU A 105 -33.92 1.59 -14.00
N THR A 106 -33.04 2.35 -14.65
CA THR A 106 -33.44 3.54 -15.43
C THR A 106 -34.41 3.15 -16.54
N ARG A 107 -34.14 2.07 -17.29
CA ARG A 107 -35.03 1.56 -18.34
C ARG A 107 -36.35 1.04 -17.77
N MET A 108 -36.32 0.34 -16.64
CA MET A 108 -37.54 -0.15 -15.98
C MET A 108 -38.42 1.01 -15.54
N VAL A 109 -37.86 2.02 -14.87
CA VAL A 109 -38.59 3.22 -14.43
C VAL A 109 -39.12 4.01 -15.63
N ALA A 110 -38.31 4.21 -16.67
CA ALA A 110 -38.75 4.89 -17.89
C ALA A 110 -39.91 4.16 -18.58
N SER A 111 -39.91 2.82 -18.56
CA SER A 111 -41.01 1.99 -19.07
C SER A 111 -42.27 2.13 -18.23
N VAL A 112 -42.16 2.05 -16.90
CA VAL A 112 -43.30 2.15 -15.97
C VAL A 112 -43.94 3.54 -16.01
N LEU A 113 -43.13 4.60 -16.02
CA LEU A 113 -43.59 5.98 -16.00
C LEU A 113 -43.82 6.57 -17.40
N GLN A 114 -43.56 5.79 -18.46
CA GLN A 114 -43.66 6.22 -19.87
C GLN A 114 -42.94 7.56 -20.13
N ILE A 115 -41.73 7.71 -19.58
CA ILE A 115 -40.96 8.97 -19.67
C ILE A 115 -40.56 9.22 -21.12
N SER A 116 -40.91 10.40 -21.64
CA SER A 116 -40.48 10.81 -22.97
C SER A 116 -38.98 11.17 -22.97
N LYS A 117 -38.32 11.06 -24.13
CA LYS A 117 -36.91 11.46 -24.26
C LYS A 117 -36.68 12.93 -23.85
N SER A 118 -37.63 13.81 -24.19
CA SER A 118 -37.63 15.23 -23.80
C SER A 118 -37.54 15.41 -22.28
N ASP A 119 -38.36 14.65 -21.54
CA ASP A 119 -38.49 14.83 -20.10
C ASP A 119 -37.28 14.24 -19.37
N TYR A 120 -36.75 13.13 -19.87
CA TYR A 120 -35.49 12.58 -19.38
C TYR A 120 -34.32 13.57 -19.55
N ASP A 121 -34.21 14.22 -20.70
CA ASP A 121 -33.13 15.18 -20.96
C ASP A 121 -33.23 16.41 -20.02
N LYS A 122 -34.45 16.89 -19.74
CA LYS A 122 -34.69 17.96 -18.75
C LYS A 122 -34.29 17.53 -17.34
N LEU A 123 -34.74 16.34 -16.90
CA LEU A 123 -34.39 15.75 -15.60
C LEU A 123 -32.88 15.59 -15.45
N ARG A 124 -32.19 15.11 -16.50
CA ARG A 124 -30.74 14.96 -16.51
C ARG A 124 -30.02 16.29 -16.35
N VAL A 125 -30.47 17.34 -17.03
CA VAL A 125 -29.89 18.69 -16.89
C VAL A 125 -30.09 19.24 -15.48
N LYS A 126 -31.29 19.05 -14.89
CA LYS A 126 -31.56 19.45 -13.49
C LYS A 126 -30.64 18.68 -12.54
N ALA A 127 -30.62 17.35 -12.62
CA ALA A 127 -29.75 16.51 -11.78
C ALA A 127 -28.26 16.87 -11.88
N ILE A 128 -27.73 17.15 -13.08
CA ILE A 128 -26.33 17.58 -13.24
C ILE A 128 -26.08 18.93 -12.55
N ARG A 129 -27.04 19.87 -12.65
CA ARG A 129 -26.93 21.18 -11.99
C ARG A 129 -26.92 21.01 -10.48
N ASP A 130 -27.84 20.20 -9.96
CA ASP A 130 -28.01 19.99 -8.52
C ASP A 130 -26.75 19.34 -7.94
N VAL A 131 -26.25 18.25 -8.55
CA VAL A 131 -24.97 17.61 -8.14
C VAL A 131 -23.81 18.60 -8.13
N LYS A 132 -23.72 19.48 -9.13
CA LYS A 132 -22.64 20.47 -9.23
C LYS A 132 -22.75 21.57 -8.17
N GLN A 133 -23.97 22.01 -7.86
CA GLN A 133 -24.19 23.04 -6.84
C GLN A 133 -24.01 22.49 -5.42
N THR A 134 -24.40 21.23 -5.18
CA THR A 134 -24.38 20.63 -3.84
C THR A 134 -23.15 19.76 -3.57
N ASN A 135 -22.17 19.74 -4.47
CA ASN A 135 -21.00 18.85 -4.40
C ASN A 135 -21.39 17.37 -4.17
N GLY A 136 -22.52 16.94 -4.72
CA GLY A 136 -23.04 15.58 -4.58
C GLY A 136 -23.88 15.31 -3.32
N SER A 137 -24.16 16.31 -2.50
CA SER A 137 -25.11 16.19 -1.37
C SER A 137 -26.52 16.54 -1.83
N ILE A 138 -27.34 15.55 -2.18
CA ILE A 138 -28.72 15.79 -2.63
C ILE A 138 -29.68 15.30 -1.54
N ASP A 139 -30.52 16.20 -1.02
CA ASP A 139 -31.68 15.81 -0.22
C ASP A 139 -32.86 15.48 -1.15
N ILE A 140 -33.32 14.24 -1.07
CA ILE A 140 -34.39 13.73 -1.92
C ILE A 140 -35.73 14.38 -1.56
N LEU A 141 -35.96 14.71 -0.29
CA LEU A 141 -37.22 15.30 0.15
C LEU A 141 -37.35 16.75 -0.33
N GLU A 142 -36.24 17.49 -0.32
CA GLU A 142 -36.18 18.85 -0.88
C GLU A 142 -36.36 18.84 -2.40
N ALA A 143 -35.71 17.91 -3.09
CA ALA A 143 -35.80 17.77 -4.55
C ALA A 143 -37.21 17.41 -5.06
N ILE A 144 -38.00 16.67 -4.26
CA ILE A 144 -39.39 16.33 -4.58
C ILE A 144 -40.31 17.56 -4.44
N ASN A 145 -40.17 18.33 -3.35
CA ASN A 145 -41.01 19.51 -3.12
C ASN A 145 -40.83 20.57 -4.22
N GLU A 146 -39.62 20.80 -4.70
CA GLU A 146 -39.38 21.73 -5.82
C GLU A 146 -40.03 21.30 -7.14
N ALA A 147 -40.25 20.01 -7.33
CA ALA A 147 -40.87 19.48 -8.55
C ALA A 147 -42.40 19.60 -8.54
N GLU A 148 -43.02 19.77 -7.36
CA GLU A 148 -44.46 19.99 -7.22
C GLU A 148 -44.86 21.47 -7.40
N ASP A 149 -43.91 22.40 -7.24
CA ASP A 149 -44.11 23.86 -7.34
C ASP A 149 -43.81 24.46 -8.74
N SER A 150 -43.44 23.64 -9.74
CA SER A 150 -43.06 24.07 -11.10
C SER A 150 -44.01 23.55 -12.20
#